data_AF-A0AAU4L5T6-F1
#
_entry.id   AF-A0AAU4L5T6-F1
#
_cell.length_a   1.000
_cell.length_b   1.000
_cell.length_c   1.000
_cell.angle_alpha   90.00
_cell.angle_beta   90.00
_cell.angle_gamma   90.00
#
_symmetry.space_group_name_H-M   'P 1'
#
loop_
_entity.id
_entity.type
_entity.pdbx_description
1 polymer ?
#
loop_
_entity_poly.entity_id
_entity_poly.type
_entity_poly.pdbx_seq_one_letter_code
_entity_poly.pdbx_strand_id
1 'polypeptide(L)'
;MEERDLASLRGLADRVEEALKSFNFPPAAGESGGFVVEIDAGDDEAVRYSYFETTVTLAADGFDAETFRVPVLDFMYCLLLSAQSIRGGGKGRVSFTESDMLIELVPQAPELKILRSWDPVPGNCGTDEFVVAVTRFTDAGLGFIADRYPAFRNNPTYQKLIDFRSGLVSASRRDRSPRWVRH
;
A
#
# COMPACT_ATOMS: atom_id res chain seq x y z
N MET A 1 -20.27 12.98 0.88
CA MET A 1 -19.75 11.65 0.52
C MET A 1 -20.88 11.00 -0.25
N GLU A 2 -20.82 11.18 -1.56
CA GLU A 2 -21.94 10.86 -2.44
C GLU A 2 -21.97 9.36 -2.73
N GLU A 3 -23.14 8.85 -3.05
CA GLU A 3 -23.42 7.44 -3.35
C GLU A 3 -22.55 6.89 -4.51
N ARG A 4 -22.01 7.79 -5.34
CA ARG A 4 -21.01 7.50 -6.38
C ARG A 4 -19.63 7.12 -5.83
N ASP A 5 -19.20 7.71 -4.71
CA ASP A 5 -17.90 7.38 -4.09
C ASP A 5 -17.90 5.97 -3.49
N LEU A 6 -19.04 5.55 -2.95
CA LEU A 6 -19.23 4.21 -2.37
C LEU A 6 -19.38 3.13 -3.44
N ALA A 7 -19.98 3.44 -4.58
CA ALA A 7 -20.04 2.54 -5.73
C ALA A 7 -18.65 2.31 -6.36
N SER A 8 -17.83 3.36 -6.43
CA SER A 8 -16.44 3.27 -6.93
C SER A 8 -15.55 2.46 -5.97
N LEU A 9 -15.71 2.65 -4.66
CA LEU A 9 -14.94 1.92 -3.64
C LEU A 9 -15.31 0.43 -3.54
N ARG A 10 -16.58 0.07 -3.77
CA ARG A 10 -17.03 -1.33 -3.88
C ARG A 10 -16.51 -1.99 -5.15
N GLY A 11 -16.61 -1.30 -6.30
CA GLY A 11 -16.04 -1.78 -7.55
C GLY A 11 -14.53 -2.01 -7.48
N LEU A 12 -13.80 -1.20 -6.71
CA LEU A 12 -12.35 -1.38 -6.51
C LEU A 12 -12.02 -2.59 -5.60
N ALA A 13 -12.85 -2.87 -4.59
CA ALA A 13 -12.65 -4.02 -3.70
C ALA A 13 -12.99 -5.34 -4.42
N ASP A 14 -14.09 -5.36 -5.17
CA ASP A 14 -14.51 -6.51 -5.96
C ASP A 14 -13.49 -6.81 -7.09
N ARG A 15 -12.86 -5.78 -7.67
CA ARG A 15 -11.78 -5.92 -8.66
C ARG A 15 -10.48 -6.44 -8.07
N VAL A 16 -10.13 -6.07 -6.84
CA VAL A 16 -8.97 -6.62 -6.13
C VAL A 16 -9.22 -8.09 -5.78
N GLU A 17 -10.44 -8.43 -5.35
CA GLU A 17 -10.81 -9.81 -5.03
C GLU A 17 -10.89 -10.70 -6.28
N GLU A 18 -11.43 -10.20 -7.40
CA GLU A 18 -11.43 -10.87 -8.71
C GLU A 18 -10.03 -10.99 -9.30
N ALA A 19 -9.17 -9.98 -9.15
CA ALA A 19 -7.76 -10.04 -9.56
C ALA A 19 -7.03 -11.14 -8.78
N LEU A 20 -7.19 -11.18 -7.46
CA LEU A 20 -6.60 -12.22 -6.61
C LEU A 20 -7.13 -13.64 -6.92
N LYS A 21 -8.39 -13.76 -7.41
CA LYS A 21 -8.99 -15.04 -7.81
C LYS A 21 -8.66 -15.49 -9.24
N SER A 22 -8.25 -14.58 -10.12
CA SER A 22 -8.07 -14.85 -11.56
C SER A 22 -6.62 -15.09 -12.00
N PHE A 23 -5.64 -15.07 -11.10
CA PHE A 23 -4.23 -15.29 -11.46
C PHE A 23 -3.91 -16.74 -11.86
N ASN A 24 -4.05 -16.99 -13.17
CA ASN A 24 -2.97 -17.43 -14.05
C ASN A 24 -2.55 -16.19 -14.89
N PHE A 25 -1.29 -15.77 -14.81
CA PHE A 25 -0.68 -14.52 -15.35
C PHE A 25 -0.71 -14.36 -16.91
N PRO A 26 -0.27 -13.21 -17.50
CA PRO A 26 -0.91 -11.89 -17.74
C PRO A 26 -1.25 -11.67 -19.26
N PRO A 27 -1.84 -10.54 -19.74
CA PRO A 27 -1.10 -9.27 -19.92
C PRO A 27 -1.88 -7.95 -19.64
N ALA A 28 -1.08 -6.96 -19.21
CA ALA A 28 -0.93 -5.56 -19.67
C ALA A 28 -2.07 -4.51 -19.59
N ALA A 29 -1.63 -3.35 -19.09
CA ALA A 29 -1.87 -1.99 -19.58
C ALA A 29 -3.32 -1.45 -19.64
N GLY A 30 -3.51 -0.31 -18.98
CA GLY A 30 -4.41 0.75 -19.43
C GLY A 30 -5.49 1.17 -18.44
N GLU A 31 -5.42 2.46 -18.08
CA GLU A 31 -6.49 3.33 -17.59
C GLU A 31 -7.01 3.12 -16.15
N SER A 32 -6.44 3.88 -15.21
CA SER A 32 -7.08 5.03 -14.52
C SER A 32 -6.23 5.43 -13.30
N GLY A 33 -5.99 6.74 -13.14
CA GLY A 33 -5.20 7.32 -12.04
C GLY A 33 -5.63 6.75 -10.69
N GLY A 34 -4.68 6.09 -10.05
CA GLY A 34 -4.92 5.22 -8.91
C GLY A 34 -3.59 4.63 -8.44
N PHE A 35 -3.19 4.88 -7.19
CA PHE A 35 -2.06 4.18 -6.56
C PHE A 35 -2.45 2.71 -6.36
N VAL A 36 -1.82 1.82 -7.12
CA VAL A 36 -2.06 0.37 -7.07
C VAL A 36 -0.77 -0.35 -6.71
N VAL A 37 -0.87 -1.33 -5.81
CA VAL A 37 0.22 -2.24 -5.44
C VAL A 37 -0.27 -3.68 -5.50
N GLU A 38 0.39 -4.50 -6.32
CA GLU A 38 0.10 -5.92 -6.53
C GLU A 38 1.20 -6.80 -5.94
N ILE A 39 0.91 -8.07 -5.62
CA ILE A 39 1.84 -9.05 -5.00
C ILE A 39 1.88 -10.30 -5.89
N ASP A 40 3.07 -10.77 -6.26
CA ASP A 40 3.35 -12.04 -6.95
C ASP A 40 4.29 -12.91 -6.09
N ALA A 41 3.79 -14.05 -5.58
CA ALA A 41 4.50 -14.91 -4.64
C ALA A 41 5.18 -16.10 -5.34
N GLY A 42 6.52 -16.13 -5.30
CA GLY A 42 7.37 -17.23 -5.79
C GLY A 42 7.56 -18.40 -4.80
N ASP A 43 8.23 -19.45 -5.29
CA ASP A 43 8.24 -20.86 -4.79
C ASP A 43 8.80 -21.15 -3.38
N ASP A 44 8.30 -22.24 -2.76
CA ASP A 44 8.53 -22.74 -1.39
C ASP A 44 9.81 -23.61 -1.25
N GLU A 45 10.79 -23.28 -0.39
CA GLU A 45 11.52 -24.23 0.51
C GLU A 45 12.57 -23.57 1.49
N ALA A 46 12.42 -23.79 2.83
CA ALA A 46 13.10 -23.26 4.04
C ALA A 46 13.01 -21.75 4.41
N VAL A 47 12.12 -21.34 5.35
CA VAL A 47 11.82 -19.95 5.82
C VAL A 47 13.08 -19.09 6.04
N ARG A 48 13.52 -18.43 4.97
CA ARG A 48 14.59 -17.43 4.92
C ARG A 48 13.96 -16.10 4.51
N TYR A 49 14.62 -14.98 4.78
CA TYR A 49 14.14 -13.64 4.43
C TYR A 49 13.65 -13.51 2.96
N SER A 50 14.23 -14.32 2.07
CA SER A 50 13.89 -14.48 0.66
C SER A 50 12.51 -15.10 0.36
N TYR A 51 11.84 -15.72 1.34
CA TYR A 51 10.53 -16.37 1.15
C TYR A 51 9.39 -15.42 0.83
N PHE A 52 9.54 -14.20 1.32
CA PHE A 52 8.55 -13.16 1.17
C PHE A 52 8.98 -12.16 0.10
N GLU A 53 10.01 -12.50 -0.69
CA GLU A 53 10.26 -11.74 -1.90
C GLU A 53 9.08 -11.90 -2.83
N THR A 54 8.50 -10.75 -3.16
CA THR A 54 7.42 -10.65 -4.11
C THR A 54 7.79 -9.61 -5.14
N THR A 55 7.23 -9.76 -6.33
CA THR A 55 7.14 -8.64 -7.24
C THR A 55 6.04 -7.69 -6.73
N VAL A 56 6.34 -6.39 -6.68
CA VAL A 56 5.36 -5.34 -6.49
C VAL A 56 5.35 -4.39 -7.68
N THR A 57 4.17 -3.90 -7.99
CA THR A 57 3.97 -2.82 -8.96
C THR A 57 3.69 -1.53 -8.22
N LEU A 58 4.31 -0.43 -8.65
CA LEU A 58 4.05 0.92 -8.17
C LEU A 58 3.60 1.77 -9.34
N ALA A 59 2.46 2.45 -9.19
CA ALA A 59 1.98 3.43 -10.15
C ALA A 59 1.49 4.69 -9.43
N ALA A 60 1.59 5.83 -10.10
CA ALA A 60 1.04 7.10 -9.65
C ALA A 60 0.86 8.06 -10.83
N ASP A 61 0.08 9.12 -10.63
CA ASP A 61 -0.10 10.13 -11.68
C ASP A 61 1.22 10.85 -11.95
N GLY A 62 1.74 10.73 -13.16
CA GLY A 62 3.01 11.34 -13.57
C GLY A 62 4.12 10.35 -13.87
N PHE A 63 3.95 9.06 -13.58
CA PHE A 63 4.84 8.01 -14.08
C PHE A 63 4.12 6.69 -14.39
N ASP A 64 4.67 5.92 -15.33
CA ASP A 64 4.14 4.61 -15.70
C ASP A 64 4.36 3.56 -14.60
N ALA A 65 3.51 2.53 -14.59
CA ALA A 65 3.63 1.44 -13.63
C ALA A 65 5.03 0.80 -13.69
N GLU A 66 5.71 0.79 -12.55
CA GLU A 66 7.04 0.20 -12.39
C GLU A 66 6.97 -1.03 -11.50
N THR A 67 7.74 -2.05 -11.87
CA THR A 67 7.71 -3.36 -11.24
C THR A 67 9.07 -3.69 -10.65
N PHE A 68 9.12 -4.07 -9.38
CA PHE A 68 10.36 -4.40 -8.69
C PHE A 68 10.14 -5.46 -7.61
N ARG A 69 11.21 -6.18 -7.24
CA ARG A 69 11.15 -7.24 -6.22
C ARG A 69 11.52 -6.70 -4.85
N VAL A 70 10.75 -7.07 -3.84
CA VAL A 70 10.94 -6.61 -2.45
C VAL A 70 10.60 -7.71 -1.46
N PRO A 71 11.24 -7.74 -0.27
CA PRO A 71 10.72 -8.46 0.88
C PRO A 71 9.39 -7.83 1.31
N VAL A 72 8.26 -8.51 1.07
CA VAL A 72 6.92 -7.92 1.19
C VAL A 72 6.62 -7.41 2.59
N LEU A 73 7.12 -8.09 3.62
CA LEU A 73 6.91 -7.70 5.02
C LEU A 73 7.61 -6.38 5.35
N ASP A 74 8.84 -6.20 4.88
CA ASP A 74 9.59 -4.94 5.02
C ASP A 74 8.90 -3.82 4.26
N PHE A 75 8.45 -4.12 3.03
CA PHE A 75 7.76 -3.16 2.21
C PHE A 75 6.44 -2.69 2.84
N MET A 76 5.61 -3.63 3.34
CA MET A 76 4.41 -3.30 4.12
C MET A 76 4.74 -2.44 5.33
N TYR A 77 5.80 -2.79 6.07
CA TYR A 77 6.23 -2.04 7.24
C TYR A 77 6.59 -0.59 6.90
N CYS A 78 7.40 -0.39 5.86
CA CYS A 78 7.79 0.94 5.37
C CYS A 78 6.58 1.74 4.88
N LEU A 79 5.64 1.12 4.17
CA LEU A 79 4.41 1.78 3.72
C LEU A 79 3.53 2.22 4.89
N LEU A 80 3.32 1.35 5.88
CA LEU A 80 2.53 1.66 7.08
C LEU A 80 3.14 2.80 7.89
N LEU A 81 4.47 2.77 8.11
CA LEU A 81 5.19 3.86 8.78
C LEU A 81 5.09 5.17 7.99
N SER A 82 5.20 5.08 6.66
CA SER A 82 5.05 6.24 5.78
C SER A 82 3.66 6.85 5.90
N ALA A 83 2.60 6.03 5.83
CA ALA A 83 1.23 6.47 6.00
C ALA A 83 0.98 7.09 7.38
N GLN A 84 1.58 6.55 8.44
CA GLN A 84 1.49 7.12 9.77
C GLN A 84 2.16 8.49 9.85
N SER A 85 3.37 8.62 9.29
CA SER A 85 4.11 9.88 9.24
C SER A 85 3.34 10.96 8.47
N ILE A 86 2.82 10.61 7.28
CA ILE A 86 2.02 11.51 6.44
C ILE A 86 0.79 12.03 7.18
N ARG A 87 0.09 11.17 7.91
CA ARG A 87 -1.05 11.58 8.74
C ARG A 87 -0.68 12.47 9.91
N GLY A 88 0.55 12.36 10.40
CA GLY A 88 1.11 13.30 11.37
C GLY A 88 1.58 14.63 10.75
N GLY A 89 1.42 14.83 9.44
CA GLY A 89 1.95 15.98 8.71
C GLY A 89 3.43 15.87 8.33
N GLY A 90 4.05 14.70 8.56
CA GLY A 90 5.43 14.40 8.20
C GLY A 90 5.58 13.82 6.79
N LYS A 91 6.83 13.57 6.38
CA LYS A 91 7.13 12.89 5.12
C LYS A 91 7.11 11.37 5.28
N GLY A 92 6.66 10.65 4.26
CA GLY A 92 6.79 9.21 4.16
C GLY A 92 8.09 8.81 3.46
N ARG A 93 8.62 7.64 3.81
CA ARG A 93 9.87 7.10 3.26
C ARG A 93 9.79 5.59 3.14
N VAL A 94 10.01 5.06 1.95
CA VAL A 94 10.14 3.63 1.69
C VAL A 94 11.55 3.36 1.18
N SER A 95 12.35 2.71 2.03
CA SER A 95 13.69 2.24 1.71
C SER A 95 13.68 0.73 1.54
N PHE A 96 14.48 0.22 0.61
CA PHE A 96 14.62 -1.20 0.38
C PHE A 96 15.90 -1.71 1.04
N THR A 97 15.81 -2.72 1.89
CA THR A 97 16.94 -3.23 2.68
C THR A 97 18.14 -3.64 1.81
N GLU A 98 17.88 -4.12 0.59
CA GLU A 98 18.88 -4.66 -0.33
C GLU A 98 19.29 -3.67 -1.46
N SER A 99 18.87 -2.40 -1.41
CA SER A 99 19.26 -1.42 -2.43
C SER A 99 19.23 0.02 -1.95
N ASP A 100 20.01 0.90 -2.58
CA ASP A 100 19.99 2.35 -2.34
C ASP A 100 18.76 3.05 -2.93
N MET A 101 17.80 2.28 -3.46
CA MET A 101 16.54 2.81 -3.97
C MET A 101 15.69 3.37 -2.82
N LEU A 102 15.05 4.50 -3.11
CA LEU A 102 14.26 5.25 -2.16
C LEU A 102 13.01 5.82 -2.82
N ILE A 103 11.85 5.60 -2.20
CA ILE A 103 10.63 6.35 -2.51
C ILE A 103 10.38 7.33 -1.37
N GLU A 104 10.29 8.62 -1.69
CA GLU A 104 9.87 9.66 -0.76
C GLU A 104 8.45 10.11 -1.08
N LEU A 105 7.65 10.30 -0.03
CA LEU A 105 6.26 10.75 -0.12
C LEU A 105 6.18 12.09 0.61
N VAL A 106 6.03 13.17 -0.15
CA VAL A 106 6.08 14.54 0.36
C VAL A 106 4.67 15.14 0.36
N PRO A 107 4.09 15.46 1.54
CA PRO A 107 2.79 16.12 1.61
C PRO A 107 2.77 17.47 0.89
N GLN A 108 1.81 17.63 -0.01
CA GLN A 108 1.45 18.84 -0.72
C GLN A 108 -0.08 18.96 -0.72
N ALA A 109 -0.66 19.10 0.47
CA ALA A 109 -2.09 18.95 0.72
C ALA A 109 -2.96 19.64 -0.38
N PRO A 110 -3.91 18.92 -0.98
CA PRO A 110 -4.42 17.59 -0.58
C PRO A 110 -3.63 16.38 -1.12
N GLU A 111 -2.59 16.62 -1.90
CA GLU A 111 -1.86 15.58 -2.64
C GLU A 111 -0.56 15.18 -1.94
N LEU A 112 -0.02 14.04 -2.36
CA LEU A 112 1.33 13.59 -2.06
C LEU A 112 2.14 13.64 -3.33
N LYS A 113 3.28 14.33 -3.27
CA LYS A 113 4.31 14.23 -4.30
C LYS A 113 5.16 13.00 -4.02
N ILE A 114 5.31 12.15 -5.03
CA ILE A 114 6.08 10.91 -4.99
C ILE A 114 7.39 11.13 -5.74
N LEU A 115 8.50 10.92 -5.05
CA LEU A 115 9.85 11.01 -5.60
C LEU A 115 10.53 9.65 -5.54
N ARG A 116 11.21 9.25 -6.61
CA ARG A 116 11.98 8.01 -6.70
C ARG A 116 13.46 8.39 -6.85
N SER A 117 14.36 7.79 -6.09
CA SER A 117 15.79 8.17 -6.17
C SER A 117 16.45 7.81 -7.49
N TRP A 118 15.86 6.88 -8.25
CA TRP A 118 16.38 6.39 -9.52
C TRP A 118 15.75 7.05 -10.76
N ASP A 119 14.66 7.80 -10.59
CA ASP A 119 13.98 8.49 -11.69
C ASP A 119 13.56 9.91 -11.25
N PRO A 120 14.07 10.96 -11.92
CA PRO A 120 13.77 12.34 -11.55
C PRO A 120 12.32 12.75 -11.85
N VAL A 121 11.53 11.96 -12.57
CA VAL A 121 10.13 12.27 -12.89
C VAL A 121 9.25 12.06 -11.66
N PRO A 122 8.66 13.14 -11.09
CA PRO A 122 7.80 13.02 -9.93
C PRO A 122 6.43 12.46 -10.31
N GLY A 123 5.87 11.63 -9.43
CA GLY A 123 4.46 11.26 -9.47
C GLY A 123 3.66 11.99 -8.40
N ASN A 124 2.34 11.85 -8.44
CA ASN A 124 1.42 12.38 -7.44
C ASN A 124 0.28 11.40 -7.17
N CYS A 125 -0.30 11.47 -5.97
CA CYS A 125 -1.56 10.81 -5.65
C CYS A 125 -2.28 11.54 -4.51
N GLY A 126 -3.55 11.23 -4.27
CA GLY A 126 -4.28 11.77 -3.12
C GLY A 126 -3.71 11.23 -1.79
N THR A 127 -3.67 12.08 -0.75
CA THR A 127 -3.21 11.61 0.58
C THR A 127 -4.10 10.49 1.13
N ASP A 128 -5.43 10.63 1.01
CA ASP A 128 -6.37 9.61 1.46
C ASP A 128 -6.32 8.35 0.60
N GLU A 129 -6.11 8.53 -0.70
CA GLU A 129 -5.95 7.45 -1.67
C GLU A 129 -4.75 6.57 -1.31
N PHE A 130 -3.59 7.18 -1.07
CA PHE A 130 -2.39 6.49 -0.61
C PHE A 130 -2.66 5.68 0.67
N VAL A 131 -3.30 6.27 1.69
CA VAL A 131 -3.55 5.56 2.94
C VAL A 131 -4.52 4.39 2.77
N VAL A 132 -5.56 4.56 1.94
CA VAL A 132 -6.50 3.49 1.61
C VAL A 132 -5.77 2.36 0.90
N ALA A 133 -4.93 2.66 -0.08
CA ALA A 133 -4.20 1.67 -0.84
C ALA A 133 -3.18 0.91 0.04
N VAL A 134 -2.42 1.61 0.90
CA VAL A 134 -1.52 0.98 1.88
C VAL A 134 -2.29 0.02 2.80
N THR A 135 -3.44 0.45 3.32
CA THR A 135 -4.26 -0.38 4.21
C THR A 135 -4.72 -1.66 3.49
N ARG A 136 -5.21 -1.53 2.27
CA ARG A 136 -5.68 -2.66 1.45
C ARG A 136 -4.55 -3.62 1.09
N PHE A 137 -3.41 -3.08 0.67
CA PHE A 137 -2.21 -3.88 0.36
C PHE A 137 -1.74 -4.68 1.57
N THR A 138 -1.65 -4.05 2.75
CA THR A 138 -1.29 -4.74 3.99
C THR A 138 -2.31 -5.81 4.34
N ASP A 139 -3.62 -5.52 4.28
CA ASP A 139 -4.65 -6.51 4.59
C ASP A 139 -4.60 -7.73 3.66
N ALA A 140 -4.50 -7.49 2.36
CA ALA A 140 -4.44 -8.54 1.35
C ALA A 140 -3.19 -9.41 1.52
N GLY A 141 -2.02 -8.80 1.64
CA GLY A 141 -0.79 -9.57 1.74
C GLY A 141 -0.59 -10.24 3.11
N LEU A 142 -1.05 -9.65 4.22
CA LEU A 142 -1.09 -10.35 5.51
C LEU A 142 -2.06 -11.53 5.48
N GLY A 143 -3.23 -11.36 4.85
CA GLY A 143 -4.20 -12.45 4.65
C GLY A 143 -3.58 -13.60 3.86
N PHE A 144 -2.99 -13.29 2.70
CA PHE A 144 -2.29 -14.25 1.86
C PHE A 144 -1.20 -15.03 2.62
N ILE A 145 -0.30 -14.32 3.31
CA ILE A 145 0.79 -14.95 4.05
C ILE A 145 0.23 -15.83 5.18
N ALA A 146 -0.77 -15.35 5.91
CA ALA A 146 -1.36 -16.10 7.01
C ALA A 146 -2.12 -17.34 6.54
N ASP A 147 -2.75 -17.29 5.36
CA ASP A 147 -3.44 -18.44 4.78
C ASP A 147 -2.45 -19.51 4.28
N ARG A 148 -1.36 -19.09 3.62
CA ARG A 148 -0.31 -20.01 3.16
C ARG A 148 0.57 -20.54 4.30
N TYR A 149 0.85 -19.70 5.30
CA TYR A 149 1.71 -20.01 6.44
C TYR A 149 0.99 -19.72 7.76
N PRO A 150 0.07 -20.58 8.22
CA PRO A 150 -0.74 -20.33 9.42
C PRO A 150 0.06 -20.03 10.69
N ALA A 151 1.26 -20.58 10.83
CA ALA A 151 2.16 -20.32 11.96
C ALA A 151 2.57 -18.83 12.05
N PHE A 152 2.54 -18.09 10.94
CA PHE A 152 2.85 -16.66 10.90
C PHE A 152 1.90 -15.83 11.77
N ARG A 153 0.65 -16.26 11.99
CA ARG A 153 -0.31 -15.56 12.86
C ARG A 153 0.18 -15.43 14.31
N ASN A 154 1.04 -16.36 14.76
CA ASN A 154 1.64 -16.36 16.08
C ASN A 154 2.98 -15.60 16.14
N ASN A 155 3.46 -15.11 15.00
CA ASN A 155 4.70 -14.35 14.93
C ASN A 155 4.47 -12.91 15.46
N PRO A 156 5.32 -12.38 16.35
CA PRO A 156 5.20 -10.99 16.82
C PRO A 156 5.18 -9.93 15.71
N THR A 157 5.82 -10.18 14.57
CA THR A 157 5.80 -9.29 13.40
C THR A 157 4.40 -9.15 12.82
N TYR A 158 3.61 -10.24 12.77
CA TYR A 158 2.22 -10.19 12.32
C TYR A 158 1.40 -9.24 13.18
N GLN A 159 1.51 -9.35 14.51
CA GLN A 159 0.79 -8.46 15.44
C GLN A 159 1.21 -7.00 15.30
N LYS A 160 2.52 -6.73 15.16
CA LYS A 160 3.01 -5.36 14.92
C LYS A 160 2.41 -4.73 13.67
N LEU A 161 2.33 -5.47 12.55
CA LEU A 161 1.77 -4.97 11.29
C LEU A 161 0.26 -4.70 11.43
N ILE A 162 -0.47 -5.57 12.14
CA ILE A 162 -1.89 -5.36 12.45
C ILE A 162 -2.11 -4.12 13.33
N ASP A 163 -1.25 -3.87 14.32
CA ASP A 163 -1.33 -2.70 15.19
C ASP A 163 -1.11 -1.40 14.42
N PHE A 164 -0.07 -1.34 13.57
CA PHE A 164 0.18 -0.18 12.70
C PHE A 164 -1.01 0.09 11.78
N ARG A 165 -1.50 -0.95 11.11
CA ARG A 165 -2.67 -0.87 10.23
C ARG A 165 -3.90 -0.37 10.98
N SER A 166 -4.15 -0.87 12.18
CA SER A 166 -5.31 -0.48 13.01
C SER A 166 -5.23 0.96 13.48
N GLY A 167 -4.02 1.46 13.76
CA GLY A 167 -3.74 2.86 14.04
C GLY A 167 -4.14 3.79 12.88
N LEU A 168 -3.86 3.38 11.64
CA LEU A 168 -4.28 4.10 10.44
C LEU A 168 -5.81 4.13 10.32
N VAL A 169 -6.51 3.01 10.46
CA VAL A 169 -7.98 3.03 10.33
C VAL A 169 -8.64 3.91 11.41
N SER A 170 -8.14 3.85 12.63
CA SER A 170 -8.71 4.56 13.79
C SER A 170 -8.55 6.08 13.70
N ALA A 171 -7.44 6.56 13.12
CA ALA A 171 -7.21 7.99 12.92
C ALA A 171 -8.15 8.58 11.84
N SER A 172 -8.51 7.79 10.82
CA SER A 172 -9.38 8.25 9.72
C SER A 172 -10.81 8.57 10.20
N ARG A 173 -11.28 7.81 11.20
CA ARG A 173 -12.62 7.99 11.78
C ARG A 173 -12.74 9.24 12.64
N ARG A 174 -11.64 9.71 13.25
CA ARG A 174 -11.66 10.90 14.12
C ARG A 174 -11.71 12.20 13.32
N ASP A 175 -11.05 12.24 12.16
CA ASP A 175 -10.96 13.45 11.33
C ASP A 175 -12.27 13.78 10.59
N ARG A 176 -13.17 12.81 10.43
CA ARG A 176 -14.50 12.99 9.81
C ARG A 176 -15.57 13.56 10.75
N SER A 177 -15.21 14.01 11.95
CA SER A 177 -16.16 14.65 12.85
C SER A 177 -16.49 16.06 12.32
N PRO A 178 -17.77 16.38 12.01
CA PRO A 178 -18.12 17.70 11.52
C PRO A 178 -17.73 18.76 12.56
N ARG A 179 -16.79 19.64 12.18
CA ARG A 179 -16.51 20.85 12.95
C ARG A 179 -17.73 21.74 12.82
N TRP A 180 -18.62 21.66 13.80
CA TRP A 180 -19.71 22.62 13.95
C TRP A 180 -19.10 24.02 14.13
N VAL A 181 -19.11 24.81 13.07
CA VAL A 181 -18.79 26.24 13.11
C VAL A 181 -19.94 26.89 13.89
N ARG A 182 -19.68 27.27 15.15
CA ARG A 182 -20.59 28.15 15.88
C ARG A 182 -20.41 29.55 15.27
N HIS A 183 -21.42 30.00 14.54
CA HIS A 183 -21.62 31.41 14.20
C HIS A 183 -22.12 32.18 15.42
#